data_AF-A0A7J3QSR4-F1
#
_entry.id   AF-A0A7J3QSR4-F1
#
_cell.length_a   1.000
_cell.length_b   1.000
_cell.length_c   1.000
_cell.angle_alpha   90.00
_cell.angle_beta   90.00
_cell.angle_gamma   90.00
#
_symmetry.space_group_name_H-M   'P 1'
#
loop_
_entity.id
_entity.type
_entity.pdbx_description
1 polymer ?
#
loop_
_entity_poly.entity_id
_entity_poly.type
_entity_poly.pdbx_seq_one_letter_code
_entity_poly.pdbx_strand_id
1 'polypeptide(L)'
;MDYSLMNMKSTTFLKKIEKMAPSTQIIVVADKISLQKVRKIVDKVGKKPYTYLLKPFRMETALAVIRKQLRRQRWKERSGKITIEFVKPLKRHL
;
A
#
# COMPACT_ATOMS: atom_id res chain seq x y z
N MET A 1 7.68 -3.60 13.12
CA MET A 1 7.79 -2.34 13.87
C MET A 1 6.56 -1.50 13.60
N ASP A 2 5.80 -1.15 14.64
CA ASP A 2 4.66 -0.23 14.53
C ASP A 2 5.15 1.22 14.69
N TYR A 3 4.83 2.08 13.72
CA TYR A 3 5.21 3.49 13.75
C TYR A 3 3.97 4.36 13.99
N SER A 4 3.92 5.04 15.14
CA SER A 4 2.84 6.00 15.43
C SER A 4 3.06 7.30 14.67
N LEU A 5 2.14 7.66 13.77
CA LEU A 5 2.20 8.88 12.94
C LEU A 5 2.16 10.20 13.72
N MET A 6 1.90 10.15 15.03
CA MET A 6 1.77 11.32 15.90
C MET A 6 3.10 12.04 16.16
N ASN A 7 4.25 11.40 15.93
CA ASN A 7 5.56 11.99 16.15
C ASN A 7 6.19 12.49 14.84
N MET A 8 6.91 13.63 14.87
CA MET A 8 7.57 14.25 13.71
C MET A 8 8.40 13.26 12.88
N LYS A 9 9.07 12.30 13.53
CA LYS A 9 9.87 11.23 12.90
C LYS A 9 9.06 10.33 11.95
N SER A 10 7.76 10.17 12.20
CA SER A 10 6.86 9.28 11.44
C SER A 10 6.37 9.92 10.14
N THR A 11 6.34 11.25 10.06
CA THR A 11 6.09 11.97 8.80
C THR A 11 7.28 11.87 7.85
N THR A 12 8.50 11.88 8.40
CA THR A 12 9.74 11.63 7.66
C THR A 12 9.78 10.22 7.10
N PHE A 13 9.28 9.24 7.87
CA PHE A 13 9.11 7.86 7.44
C PHE A 13 8.16 7.73 6.23
N LEU A 14 6.97 8.33 6.29
CA LEU A 14 6.03 8.33 5.15
C LEU A 14 6.67 8.96 3.90
N LYS A 15 7.34 10.11 4.04
CA LYS A 15 8.08 10.76 2.94
C LYS A 15 9.15 9.83 2.36
N LYS A 16 9.89 9.12 3.22
CA LYS A 16 10.95 8.20 2.80
C LYS A 16 10.39 7.00 2.04
N ILE A 17 9.30 6.39 2.52
CA ILE A 17 8.65 5.27 1.82
C ILE A 17 8.06 5.71 0.48
N GLU A 18 7.36 6.84 0.42
CA GLU A 18 6.84 7.35 -0.86
C GLU A 18 7.95 7.63 -1.88
N LYS A 19 9.15 8.03 -1.43
CA LYS A 19 10.30 8.25 -2.32
C LYS A 19 11.00 6.94 -2.73
N MET A 20 11.24 6.04 -1.78
CA MET A 20 12.04 4.83 -2.02
C MET A 20 11.24 3.68 -2.63
N ALA A 21 9.96 3.57 -2.27
CA ALA A 21 9.11 2.45 -2.66
C ALA A 21 7.66 2.94 -2.88
N PRO A 22 7.41 3.74 -3.93
CA PRO A 22 6.10 4.37 -4.19
C PRO A 22 4.96 3.37 -4.47
N SER A 23 5.27 2.10 -4.76
CA SER A 23 4.31 1.01 -4.94
C SER A 23 3.85 0.38 -3.61
N THR A 24 4.54 0.68 -2.51
CA THR A 24 4.24 0.16 -1.18
C THR A 24 2.84 0.58 -0.76
N GLN A 25 2.00 -0.39 -0.41
CA GLN A 25 0.69 -0.09 0.14
C GLN A 25 0.81 0.18 1.64
N ILE A 26 0.27 1.32 2.06
CA ILE A 26 0.27 1.75 3.47
C ILE A 26 -1.17 1.71 3.97
N ILE A 27 -1.37 1.08 5.13
CA ILE A 27 -2.64 1.11 5.88
C ILE A 27 -2.41 2.01 7.09
N VAL A 28 -3.22 3.05 7.22
CA VAL A 28 -3.13 4.02 8.31
C VAL A 28 -4.07 3.61 9.43
N VAL A 29 -3.54 3.34 10.61
CA VAL A 29 -4.34 2.98 11.78
C VAL A 29 -4.52 4.20 12.67
N ALA A 30 -5.76 4.55 13.00
CA ALA A 30 -6.09 5.71 13.85
C ALA A 30 -7.33 5.43 14.70
N ASP A 31 -7.45 6.06 15.86
CA ASP A 31 -8.72 6.15 16.60
C ASP A 31 -9.62 7.24 16.00
N LYS A 32 -10.93 7.20 16.32
CA LYS A 32 -11.90 8.18 15.82
C LYS A 32 -11.53 9.63 16.14
N ILE A 33 -11.03 9.88 17.35
CA ILE A 33 -10.71 11.22 17.84
C ILE A 33 -9.50 11.77 17.06
N SER A 34 -8.51 10.93 16.82
CA SER A 34 -7.30 11.31 16.08
C SER A 34 -7.44 11.30 14.57
N LEU A 35 -8.50 10.71 14.01
CA LEU A 35 -8.66 10.51 12.56
C LEU A 35 -8.44 11.80 11.77
N GLN A 36 -9.06 12.90 12.18
CA GLN A 36 -8.93 14.18 11.47
C GLN A 36 -7.49 14.70 11.48
N LYS A 37 -6.81 14.59 12.63
CA LYS A 37 -5.41 15.02 12.79
C LYS A 37 -4.48 14.16 11.93
N VAL A 38 -4.67 12.84 11.96
CA VAL A 38 -3.89 11.88 11.16
C VAL A 38 -4.11 12.14 9.66
N ARG A 39 -5.36 12.35 9.24
CA ARG A 39 -5.69 12.66 7.85
C ARG A 39 -4.99 13.92 7.36
N LYS A 40 -5.01 15.02 8.14
CA LYS A 40 -4.28 16.25 7.80
C LYS A 40 -2.77 16.03 7.64
N ILE A 41 -2.16 15.16 8.47
CA ILE A 41 -0.74 14.84 8.38
C ILE A 41 -0.44 14.02 7.13
N VAL A 42 -1.26 12.99 6.89
CA VAL A 42 -1.11 12.07 5.76
C VAL A 42 -1.33 12.80 4.43
N ASP A 43 -2.36 13.65 4.33
CA ASP A 43 -2.66 14.45 3.14
C ASP A 43 -1.56 15.48 2.83
N LYS A 44 -0.83 15.96 3.85
CA LYS A 44 0.35 16.84 3.66
C LYS A 44 1.57 16.09 3.11
N VAL A 45 1.66 14.79 3.34
CA VAL A 45 2.86 13.99 3.02
C VAL A 45 2.66 13.16 1.76
N GLY A 46 1.52 12.53 1.63
CA GLY A 46 1.22 11.61 0.55
C GLY A 46 0.35 12.22 -0.51
N LYS A 47 0.64 11.88 -1.76
CA LYS A 47 -0.13 12.31 -2.94
C LYS A 47 -1.25 11.33 -3.33
N LYS A 48 -1.45 10.27 -2.56
CA LYS A 48 -2.32 9.13 -2.89
C LYS A 48 -3.37 8.91 -1.80
N PRO A 49 -4.56 8.41 -2.15
CA PRO A 49 -5.56 8.04 -1.16
C PRO A 49 -5.08 6.83 -0.35
N TYR A 50 -4.99 7.00 0.98
CA TYR A 50 -4.62 5.93 1.91
C TYR A 50 -5.84 5.17 2.43
N THR A 51 -5.64 3.89 2.74
CA THR A 51 -6.64 3.06 3.39
C THR A 51 -6.53 3.24 4.90
N TYR A 52 -7.64 3.55 5.57
CA TYR A 52 -7.68 3.76 7.02
C TYR A 52 -8.33 2.58 7.74
N LEU A 53 -7.78 2.21 8.89
CA LEU A 53 -8.33 1.23 9.82
C LEU A 53 -8.58 1.91 11.18
N LEU A 54 -9.85 2.02 11.57
CA LEU A 54 -10.27 2.78 12.75
C LEU A 54 -10.29 1.92 14.01
N LYS A 55 -9.62 2.37 15.08
CA LYS A 55 -9.69 1.74 16.41
C LYS A 55 -10.96 2.17 17.17
N PRO A 56 -11.56 1.27 17.98
CA PRO A 56 -11.27 -0.17 18.03
C PRO A 56 -11.79 -0.89 16.78
N PHE A 57 -11.07 -1.92 16.33
CA PHE A 57 -11.48 -2.78 15.22
C PHE A 57 -11.41 -4.25 15.64
N ARG A 58 -12.28 -5.08 15.05
CA ARG A 58 -12.17 -6.53 15.16
C ARG A 58 -11.09 -7.08 14.24
N MET A 59 -10.53 -8.24 14.57
CA MET A 59 -9.45 -8.87 13.80
C MET A 59 -9.89 -9.18 12.36
N GLU A 60 -11.14 -9.59 12.18
CA GLU A 60 -11.74 -9.89 10.88
C GLU A 60 -11.76 -8.64 9.99
N THR A 61 -12.07 -7.48 10.56
CA THR A 61 -12.04 -6.19 9.86
C THR A 61 -10.62 -5.84 9.42
N ALA A 62 -9.63 -6.02 10.30
CA ALA A 62 -8.23 -5.79 9.95
C ALA A 62 -7.77 -6.71 8.81
N LEU A 63 -8.10 -8.00 8.90
CA LEU A 63 -7.78 -9.00 7.87
C LEU A 63 -8.46 -8.68 6.54
N ALA A 64 -9.71 -8.25 6.55
CA ALA A 64 -10.44 -7.86 5.34
C ALA A 64 -9.77 -6.68 4.63
N VAL A 65 -9.34 -5.67 5.40
CA VAL A 65 -8.61 -4.50 4.88
C VAL A 65 -7.27 -4.92 4.28
N ILE A 66 -6.49 -5.77 4.97
CA ILE A 66 -5.21 -6.28 4.46
C ILE A 66 -5.39 -7.09 3.17
N ARG A 67 -6.35 -8.02 3.14
CA ARG A 67 -6.64 -8.85 1.95
C ARG A 67 -7.03 -8.00 0.74
N LYS A 68 -7.87 -6.97 0.95
CA LYS A 68 -8.26 -6.03 -0.11
C LYS A 68 -7.04 -5.30 -0.69
N GLN A 69 -6.12 -4.91 0.17
CA GLN A 69 -4.93 -4.16 -0.22
C GLN A 69 -3.91 -5.03 -0.98
N LEU A 70 -3.70 -6.28 -0.54
CA LEU A 70 -2.87 -7.25 -1.25
C LEU A 70 -3.42 -7.59 -2.64
N ARG A 71 -4.75 -7.72 -2.78
CA ARG A 71 -5.37 -7.91 -4.10
C ARG A 71 -5.06 -6.74 -5.04
N ARG A 72 -5.16 -5.50 -4.56
CA ARG A 72 -4.85 -4.30 -5.36
C ARG A 72 -3.39 -4.27 -5.84
N GLN A 73 -2.44 -4.76 -5.05
CA GLN A 73 -1.04 -4.92 -5.50
C GLN A 73 -0.92 -5.93 -6.63
N ARG A 74 -1.45 -7.14 -6.45
CA ARG A 74 -1.39 -8.19 -7.48
C ARG A 74 -2.04 -7.77 -8.79
N TRP A 75 -3.15 -7.01 -8.73
CA TRP A 75 -3.78 -6.45 -9.93
C TRP A 75 -2.88 -5.43 -10.64
N LYS A 76 -2.18 -4.57 -9.89
CA LYS A 76 -1.23 -3.61 -10.48
C LYS A 76 -0.01 -4.28 -11.11
N GLU A 77 0.55 -5.31 -10.45
CA GLU A 77 1.64 -6.12 -11.00
C GLU A 77 1.22 -6.84 -12.28
N ARG A 78 -0.01 -7.39 -12.33
CA ARG A 78 -0.57 -8.02 -13.54
C ARG A 78 -0.88 -7.05 -14.68
N SER A 79 -1.13 -5.77 -14.37
CA SER A 79 -1.38 -4.73 -15.38
C SER A 79 -0.11 -4.09 -15.95
N GLY A 80 1.07 -4.45 -15.45
CA GLY A 80 2.34 -4.14 -16.11
C GLY A 80 2.51 -5.03 -17.33
N LYS A 81 2.29 -4.48 -18.53
CA LYS A 81 2.60 -5.02 -19.87
C LYS A 81 3.03 -6.49 -19.88
N ILE A 82 2.06 -7.39 -20.09
CA ILE A 82 2.34 -8.80 -20.35
C ILE A 82 2.87 -8.91 -21.79
N THR A 83 4.19 -9.01 -21.95
CA THR A 83 4.78 -9.51 -23.20
C THR A 83 4.86 -11.04 -23.05
N ILE A 84 3.95 -11.77 -23.70
CA ILE A 84 4.11 -13.21 -23.92
C ILE A 84 4.90 -13.36 -25.21
N GLU A 85 6.21 -13.60 -25.10
CA GLU A 85 6.99 -14.07 -26.23
C GLU A 85 6.77 -15.58 -26.39
N PHE A 86 6.06 -15.96 -27.44
CA PHE A 86 6.02 -17.35 -27.88
C PHE A 86 7.35 -17.65 -28.57
N VAL A 87 8.29 -18.25 -27.84
CA VAL A 87 9.49 -18.82 -28.46
C VAL A 87 9.01 -19.93 -29.40
N LYS A 88 9.15 -19.71 -30.71
CA LYS A 88 8.87 -20.73 -31.72
C LYS A 88 9.71 -21.99 -31.38
N PRO A 89 9.11 -23.19 -31.35
CA PRO A 89 9.91 -24.40 -31.20
C PRO A 89 10.88 -24.49 -32.39
N LEU A 90 12.17 -24.69 -32.10
CA LEU A 90 13.17 -25.00 -33.13
C LEU A 90 12.66 -26.22 -33.91
N LYS A 91 12.38 -26.01 -35.20
CA LYS A 91 12.20 -27.12 -36.13
C LYS A 91 13.51 -27.91 -36.13
N ARG A 92 13.48 -29.13 -35.59
CA ARG A 92 14.45 -30.16 -35.98
C ARG A 92 14.16 -30.49 -37.44
N HIS A 93 14.93 -29.91 -38.34
CA HIS A 93 15.08 -30.44 -39.69
C HIS A 93 16.28 -31.38 -39.69
N LEU A 94 15.97 -32.66 -39.95
CA LEU A 94 16.81 -33.75 -40.44
C LEU A 94 18.06 -34.10 -39.61
#